data_AF-A0AAJ5WWF1-F1
#
_entry.id   AF-A0AAJ5WWF1-F1
#
_cell.length_a   1.000
_cell.length_b   1.000
_cell.length_c   1.000
_cell.angle_alpha   90.00
_cell.angle_beta   90.00
_cell.angle_gamma   90.00
#
_symmetry.space_group_name_H-M   'P 1'
#
loop_
_entity.id
_entity.type
_entity.pdbx_description
1 polymer ?
#
loop_
_entity_poly.entity_id
_entity_poly.type
_entity_poly.pdbx_seq_one_letter_code
_entity_poly.pdbx_strand_id
1 'polypeptide(L)' 'MTHSTKWGATAPINAAKGFKIHLIVFLLATPAIWLVWYLTDRTYPWPLWSTPAWAVGLLFHYLGVFVFRKPNN' A
#
# COMPACT_ATOMS: atom_id res chain seq x y z
N MET A 1 -43.13 3.88 -17.03
CA MET A 1 -41.83 3.37 -17.52
C MET A 1 -40.80 3.59 -16.43
N THR A 2 -40.41 2.54 -15.71
CA THR A 2 -39.42 2.62 -14.63
C THR A 2 -38.01 2.40 -15.21
N HIS A 3 -37.22 3.46 -15.27
CA HIS A 3 -35.84 3.40 -15.73
C HIS A 3 -34.97 2.84 -14.60
N SER A 4 -34.56 1.57 -14.70
CA SER A 4 -33.66 0.93 -13.74
C SER A 4 -32.22 1.29 -14.08
N THR A 5 -31.70 2.31 -13.40
CA THR A 5 -30.33 2.83 -13.56
C THR A 5 -29.34 1.85 -12.93
N LYS A 6 -28.80 0.89 -13.71
CA LYS A 6 -27.80 -0.11 -13.25
C LYS A 6 -26.39 0.47 -13.02
N TRP A 7 -26.27 1.63 -12.38
CA TRP A 7 -24.99 2.33 -12.17
C TRP A 7 -24.25 1.90 -10.89
N GLY A 8 -24.37 0.64 -10.49
CA GLY A 8 -23.95 0.18 -9.16
C GLY A 8 -23.04 -1.05 -9.11
N ALA A 9 -22.49 -1.52 -10.22
CA ALA A 9 -21.55 -2.65 -10.19
C ALA A 9 -20.11 -2.12 -10.11
N THR A 10 -19.69 -1.65 -8.94
CA THR A 10 -18.25 -1.50 -8.65
C THR A 10 -17.61 -2.88 -8.83
N ALA A 11 -16.64 -2.98 -9.74
CA ALA A 11 -15.88 -4.22 -9.94
C ALA A 11 -15.35 -4.71 -8.58
N PRO A 12 -15.37 -6.02 -8.29
CA PRO A 12 -14.94 -6.53 -7.00
C PRO A 12 -13.46 -6.17 -6.78
N ILE A 13 -13.23 -5.23 -5.88
CA ILE A 13 -11.88 -4.76 -5.55
C ILE A 13 -11.22 -5.86 -4.72
N ASN A 14 -10.20 -6.51 -5.28
CA ASN A 14 -9.46 -7.54 -4.57
C ASN A 14 -8.45 -6.88 -3.62
N ALA A 15 -8.85 -6.71 -2.36
CA ALA A 15 -8.03 -6.06 -1.33
C ALA A 15 -6.68 -6.76 -1.10
N ALA A 16 -6.63 -8.09 -1.21
CA ALA A 16 -5.37 -8.85 -1.12
C ALA A 16 -4.43 -8.57 -2.30
N LYS A 17 -4.96 -8.36 -3.52
CA LYS A 17 -4.17 -7.92 -4.67
C LYS A 17 -3.60 -6.51 -4.43
N GLY A 18 -4.43 -5.60 -3.89
CA GLY A 18 -4.00 -4.26 -3.51
C GLY A 18 -2.84 -4.28 -2.51
N PHE A 19 -2.94 -5.12 -1.47
CA PHE A 19 -1.85 -5.30 -0.50
C PHE A 19 -0.57 -5.82 -1.14
N LYS A 20 -0.64 -6.85 -2.00
CA LYS A 20 0.53 -7.41 -2.68
C LYS A 20 1.28 -6.36 -3.51
N ILE A 21 0.54 -5.51 -4.24
CA ILE A 21 1.15 -4.43 -5.02
C ILE A 21 1.86 -3.44 -4.09
N HIS A 22 1.19 -2.99 -3.01
CA HIS A 22 1.80 -2.07 -2.05
C HIS A 22 3.07 -2.65 -1.41
N LEU A 23 3.04 -3.94 -1.04
CA LEU A 23 4.20 -4.66 -0.50
C LEU A 23 5.37 -4.71 -1.49
N ILE A 24 5.12 -5.06 -2.76
CA ILE A 24 6.16 -5.12 -3.79
C ILE A 24 6.76 -3.74 -4.03
N VAL A 25 5.94 -2.70 -4.13
CA VAL A 25 6.41 -1.31 -4.30
C VAL A 25 7.28 -0.90 -3.11
N PHE A 26 6.86 -1.21 -1.88
CA PHE A 26 7.66 -0.94 -0.68
C PHE A 26 9.02 -1.65 -0.73
N LEU A 27 9.03 -2.94 -1.06
CA LEU A 27 10.25 -3.75 -1.12
C LEU A 27 11.23 -3.35 -2.23
N LEU A 28 10.75 -2.74 -3.33
CA LEU A 28 11.62 -2.30 -4.43
C LEU A 28 12.04 -0.84 -4.31
N ALA A 29 11.10 0.04 -3.99
CA ALA A 29 11.36 1.47 -3.93
C ALA A 29 12.19 1.85 -2.70
N THR A 30 11.95 1.23 -1.53
CA THR A 30 12.71 1.55 -0.32
C THR A 30 14.21 1.27 -0.50
N PRO A 31 14.66 0.08 -0.94
CA PRO A 31 16.08 -0.14 -1.19
C PRO A 31 16.68 0.78 -2.26
N ALA A 32 15.94 1.08 -3.33
CA ALA A 32 16.40 2.03 -4.35
C ALA A 32 16.61 3.44 -3.77
N ILE A 33 15.70 3.91 -2.93
CA ILE A 33 15.81 5.19 -2.21
C ILE A 33 17.05 5.20 -1.29
N TRP A 34 17.24 4.13 -0.51
CA TRP A 34 18.42 4.00 0.36
C TRP A 34 19.73 3.91 -0.45
N LEU A 35 19.70 3.28 -1.63
CA LEU A 35 20.84 3.23 -2.54
C LEU A 35 21.18 4.61 -3.08
N VAL A 36 20.19 5.40 -3.49
CA VAL A 36 20.42 6.80 -3.93
C VAL A 36 21.08 7.59 -2.81
N TRP A 37 20.55 7.53 -1.59
CA TRP A 37 21.17 8.18 -0.44
C TRP A 37 22.62 7.72 -0.21
N TYR A 38 22.86 6.41 -0.25
CA TYR A 38 24.19 5.83 -0.05
C TYR A 38 25.23 6.30 -1.09
N LEU A 39 24.80 6.49 -2.35
CA LEU A 39 25.67 6.85 -3.48
C LEU A 39 25.86 8.37 -3.68
N THR A 40 25.02 9.20 -3.07
CA THR A 40 25.01 10.65 -3.31
C THR A 40 25.59 11.43 -2.13
N ASP A 41 24.88 11.46 -1.02
CA ASP A 41 25.29 12.16 0.20
C ASP A 41 24.76 11.44 1.44
N ARG A 42 25.70 11.03 2.30
CA ARG A 42 25.43 10.31 3.55
C ARG A 42 25.41 11.22 4.78
N THR A 43 25.61 12.53 4.63
CA THR A 43 25.63 13.49 5.76
C THR A 43 24.29 13.59 6.47
N TYR A 44 23.18 13.44 5.74
CA TYR A 44 21.83 13.47 6.31
C TYR A 44 21.00 12.26 5.84
N PRO A 45 20.58 11.35 6.73
CA PRO A 45 19.84 10.13 6.40
C PRO A 45 18.36 10.43 6.11
N TRP A 46 18.08 11.20 5.06
CA TRP A 46 16.72 11.58 4.68
C TRP A 46 15.75 10.40 4.43
N PRO A 47 16.17 9.19 3.98
CA PRO A 47 15.27 8.05 3.84
C PRO A 47 14.66 7.56 5.15
N LEU A 48 15.23 7.95 6.29
CA LEU A 48 14.78 7.57 7.63
C LEU A 48 13.40 8.15 7.97
N TRP A 49 12.97 9.22 7.30
CA TRP A 49 11.63 9.79 7.51
C TRP A 49 10.58 9.10 6.66
N SER A 50 10.90 8.77 5.40
CA SER A 50 9.96 8.15 4.48
C SER A 50 9.75 6.67 4.77
N THR A 51 10.81 5.94 5.11
CA THR A 51 10.75 4.48 5.28
C THR A 51 9.80 4.04 6.40
N PRO A 52 9.88 4.58 7.64
CA PRO A 52 8.98 4.17 8.71
C PRO A 52 7.54 4.63 8.47
N ALA A 53 7.34 5.84 7.93
CA ALA A 53 6.00 6.34 7.61
C ALA A 53 5.28 5.41 6.60
N TRP A 54 5.98 4.98 5.54
CA TRP A 54 5.44 3.99 4.61
C TRP A 54 5.26 2.60 5.23
N ALA A 55 6.19 2.15 6.07
CA ALA A 55 6.07 0.86 6.76
C ALA A 55 4.81 0.82 7.66
N VAL A 56 4.49 1.92 8.33
CA VAL A 56 3.25 2.07 9.10
C VAL A 56 2.02 1.97 8.19
N GLY A 57 2.03 2.63 7.04
CA GLY A 57 0.97 2.50 6.03
C GLY A 57 0.78 1.06 5.55
N LEU A 58 1.88 0.35 5.29
CA LEU A 58 1.87 -1.06 4.90
C LEU A 58 1.30 -1.96 6.01
N LEU A 59 1.67 -1.70 7.27
CA LEU A 59 1.13 -2.40 8.45
C LEU A 59 -0.38 -2.24 8.56
N PHE A 60 -0.89 -1.01 8.48
CA PHE A 60 -2.34 -0.77 8.56
C PHE A 60 -3.09 -1.34 7.36
N HIS A 61 -2.48 -1.37 6.16
CA HIS A 61 -3.05 -2.06 5.01
C HIS A 61 -3.15 -3.57 5.25
N TYR A 62 -2.10 -4.19 5.79
CA TYR A 62 -2.14 -5.61 6.20
C TYR A 62 -3.26 -5.87 7.20
N LEU A 63 -3.35 -5.07 8.27
CA LEU A 63 -4.39 -5.22 9.28
C LEU A 63 -5.80 -5.08 8.68
N GLY A 64 -6.02 -4.09 7.81
CA GLY A 64 -7.31 -3.90 7.13
C GLY A 64 -7.70 -5.07 6.22
N VAL A 65 -6.74 -5.72 5.57
CA VAL A 65 -7.02 -6.81 4.62
C VAL A 65 -7.16 -8.16 5.31
N PHE A 66 -6.31 -8.47 6.28
CA PHE A 66 -6.18 -9.82 6.84
C PHE A 66 -6.66 -9.97 8.29
N VAL A 67 -6.73 -8.88 9.07
CA VAL A 67 -7.09 -8.94 10.49
C VAL A 67 -8.50 -8.41 10.74
N PHE A 68 -8.83 -7.23 10.20
CA PHE A 68 -10.10 -6.55 10.46
C PHE A 68 -11.20 -6.86 9.45
N ARG A 69 -10.88 -7.64 8.41
CA ARG A 69 -11.84 -8.06 7.38
C ARG A 69 -12.86 -9.02 8.01
N LYS A 70 -14.05 -8.49 8.33
CA LYS A 70 -15.16 -9.29 8.84
C LYS A 70 -15.63 -10.30 7.77
N PRO A 71 -15.81 -11.59 8.11
CA PRO A 71 -16.48 -12.53 7.21
C PRO A 71 -17.93 -12.06 7.00
N ASN A 72 -18.44 -12.18 5.77
CA ASN A 72 -19.84 -11.88 5.48
C ASN A 72 -20.68 -13.08 5.93
N ASN A 73 -21.53 -12.89 6.94
CA ASN A 73 -22.55 -13.84 7.40
C ASN A 73 -23.80 -13.70 6.54
#